data_AF-U5CZX8-F1
#
_entry.id   AF-U5CZX8-F1
#
_cell.length_a   1.000
_cell.length_b   1.000
_cell.length_c   1.000
_cell.angle_alpha   90.00
_cell.angle_beta   90.00
_cell.angle_gamma   90.00
#
_symmetry.space_group_name_H-M   'P 1'
#
loop_
_entity.id
_entity.type
_entity.pdbx_description
1 polymer ?
#
loop_
_entity_poly.entity_id
_entity_poly.type
_entity_poly.pdbx_seq_one_letter_code
_entity_poly.pdbx_strand_id
1 'polypeptide(L)'
;MSKPLRHMLASSLLDAGLIGLATLAYSPLNSSSNFSDRPPTEMAPLFPGCDYEHWLIVMDKPGGEGATKQQMIECYVQTLAKIVGSEEEAKKKIYNVSCERYFGFGCELDEETANKLEGIPGVLFVLPDSYVDVENKDYGAELFVNGEIVQRTPERQRRVEPVPQRAQDRPRYNDRTRYVRRRENQR
;
A
#
# COMPACT_ATOMS: atom_id res chain seq x y z
N MET A 1 -14.18 -7.81 1.77
CA MET A 1 -13.26 -8.66 0.97
C MET A 1 -12.53 -9.66 1.88
N SER A 2 -12.07 -10.83 1.40
CA SER A 2 -11.32 -11.78 2.27
C SER A 2 -9.85 -11.38 2.47
N LYS A 3 -9.22 -11.80 3.59
CA LYS A 3 -7.79 -11.56 3.88
C LYS A 3 -6.82 -11.86 2.73
N PRO A 4 -6.87 -13.05 2.08
CA PRO A 4 -5.94 -13.34 1.00
C PRO A 4 -6.17 -12.46 -0.25
N LEU A 5 -7.43 -12.09 -0.53
CA LEU A 5 -7.73 -11.17 -1.63
C LEU A 5 -7.19 -9.76 -1.35
N ARG A 6 -7.32 -9.28 -0.10
CA ARG A 6 -6.74 -8.00 0.32
C ARG A 6 -5.21 -7.99 0.17
N HIS A 7 -4.55 -9.05 0.60
CA HIS A 7 -3.10 -9.18 0.48
C HIS A 7 -2.64 -9.21 -0.99
N MET A 8 -3.34 -9.97 -1.84
CA MET A 8 -3.05 -10.03 -3.27
C MET A 8 -3.25 -8.66 -3.95
N LEU A 9 -4.31 -7.94 -3.57
CA LEU A 9 -4.58 -6.61 -4.10
C LEU A 9 -3.53 -5.59 -3.65
N ALA A 10 -3.16 -5.60 -2.37
CA ALA A 10 -2.09 -4.74 -1.85
C ALA A 10 -0.76 -4.99 -2.59
N SER A 11 -0.36 -6.25 -2.75
CA SER A 11 0.83 -6.63 -3.53
C SER A 11 0.76 -6.14 -4.98
N SER A 12 -0.38 -6.30 -5.64
CA SER A 12 -0.57 -5.88 -7.03
C SER A 12 -0.48 -4.35 -7.20
N LEU A 13 -1.09 -3.59 -6.28
CA LEU A 13 -1.03 -2.13 -6.29
C LEU A 13 0.39 -1.62 -5.99
N LEU A 14 1.14 -2.34 -5.16
CA LEU A 14 2.56 -2.08 -4.91
C LEU A 14 3.42 -2.31 -6.15
N ASP A 15 3.26 -3.46 -6.80
CA ASP A 15 4.00 -3.81 -8.02
C ASP A 15 3.70 -2.83 -9.17
N ALA A 16 2.48 -2.29 -9.20
CA ALA A 16 2.06 -1.26 -10.15
C ALA A 16 2.58 0.15 -9.79
N GLY A 17 3.18 0.34 -8.61
CA GLY A 17 3.61 1.64 -8.10
C GLY A 17 2.46 2.59 -7.77
N LEU A 18 1.25 2.06 -7.56
CA LEU A 18 0.04 2.84 -7.29
C LEU A 18 -0.09 3.22 -5.80
N ILE A 19 0.51 2.45 -4.90
CA ILE A 19 0.58 2.76 -3.47
C ILE A 19 2.02 2.61 -2.99
N GLY A 20 2.46 3.56 -2.15
CA GLY A 20 3.84 3.61 -1.62
C GLY A 20 3.99 2.85 -0.31
N LEU A 21 3.65 1.57 -0.28
CA LEU A 21 4.04 0.66 0.82
C LEU A 21 5.44 0.08 0.51
N ALA A 22 6.06 -0.56 1.50
CA ALA A 22 7.47 -0.92 1.51
C ALA A 22 8.04 -1.42 0.18
N THR A 23 9.04 -0.70 -0.35
CA THR A 23 10.05 -1.29 -1.23
C THR A 23 11.09 -1.99 -0.38
N LEU A 24 10.74 -3.10 0.27
CA LEU A 24 11.76 -4.07 0.57
C LEU A 24 12.03 -4.84 -0.71
N ALA A 25 13.28 -4.78 -1.15
CA ALA A 25 13.83 -5.50 -2.27
C ALA A 25 13.56 -7.01 -2.14
N TYR A 26 12.39 -7.46 -2.57
CA TYR A 26 12.32 -8.73 -3.27
C TYR A 26 12.83 -8.45 -4.69
N SER A 27 14.15 -8.55 -4.84
CA SER A 27 14.59 -9.31 -6.00
C SER A 27 13.81 -10.62 -5.92
N PRO A 28 13.06 -11.05 -6.95
CA PRO A 28 12.65 -12.43 -7.00
C PRO A 28 13.97 -13.19 -7.02
N LEU A 29 14.36 -13.74 -5.86
CA LEU A 29 15.44 -14.70 -5.79
C LEU A 29 15.10 -15.71 -6.87
N ASN A 30 16.00 -15.78 -7.85
CA ASN A 30 16.08 -16.81 -8.86
C ASN A 30 16.21 -18.16 -8.16
N SER A 31 15.10 -18.65 -7.61
CA SER A 31 14.91 -20.01 -7.15
C SER A 31 13.89 -20.60 -8.09
N SER A 32 14.41 -21.28 -9.11
CA SER A 32 13.72 -22.31 -9.86
C SER A 32 13.21 -23.40 -8.90
N SER A 33 12.14 -23.12 -8.18
CA SER A 33 11.46 -24.08 -7.33
C SER A 33 9.97 -24.05 -7.66
N ASN A 34 9.55 -25.11 -8.35
CA ASN A 34 8.19 -25.49 -8.70
C ASN A 34 7.13 -24.93 -7.74
N PHE A 35 6.28 -24.04 -8.25
CA PHE A 35 5.10 -23.48 -7.56
C PHE A 35 3.97 -24.51 -7.35
N SER A 36 4.21 -25.80 -7.61
CA SER A 36 3.18 -26.82 -7.63
C SER A 36 2.92 -27.49 -6.28
N ASP A 37 3.79 -27.30 -5.27
CA ASP A 37 3.75 -28.10 -4.04
C ASP A 37 3.38 -27.32 -2.77
N ARG A 38 2.97 -26.04 -2.85
CA ARG A 38 2.45 -25.34 -1.67
C ARG A 38 0.99 -25.72 -1.40
N PRO A 39 0.66 -26.27 -0.21
CA PRO A 39 -0.74 -26.45 0.16
C PRO A 39 -1.45 -25.07 0.17
N PRO A 40 -2.74 -24.97 -0.21
CA PRO A 40 -3.44 -23.69 -0.46
C PRO A 40 -3.57 -22.75 0.75
N THR A 41 -3.04 -23.15 1.89
CA THR A 41 -3.27 -22.54 3.21
C THR A 41 -2.01 -21.92 3.81
N GLU A 42 -0.83 -22.13 3.21
CA GLU A 42 0.39 -21.46 3.65
C GLU A 42 0.39 -20.02 3.11
N MET A 43 -0.30 -19.14 3.86
CA MET A 43 -0.27 -17.69 3.63
C MET A 43 1.20 -17.27 3.50
N ALA A 44 1.54 -16.54 2.44
CA ALA A 44 2.85 -15.92 2.33
C ALA A 44 3.16 -15.14 3.62
N PRO A 45 4.42 -15.06 4.08
CA PRO A 45 4.75 -14.31 5.28
C PRO A 45 4.18 -12.90 5.15
N LEU A 46 3.32 -12.49 6.09
CA LEU A 46 2.77 -11.15 6.11
C LEU A 46 3.93 -10.16 6.13
N PHE A 47 3.82 -9.08 5.36
CA PHE A 47 4.82 -8.02 5.37
C PHE A 47 5.03 -7.52 6.82
N PRO A 48 6.24 -7.13 7.23
CA PRO A 48 6.45 -6.53 8.55
C PRO A 48 5.49 -5.34 8.76
N GLY A 49 4.76 -5.33 9.87
CA GLY A 49 3.73 -4.32 10.16
C GLY A 49 2.33 -4.64 9.61
N CYS A 50 2.17 -5.72 8.82
CA CYS A 50 0.88 -6.21 8.37
C CYS A 50 0.25 -7.12 9.44
N ASP A 51 -0.42 -6.50 10.40
CA ASP A 51 -1.02 -7.15 11.57
C ASP A 51 -2.56 -7.23 11.52
N TYR A 52 -3.20 -6.64 10.51
CA TYR A 52 -4.66 -6.47 10.41
C TYR A 52 -5.26 -5.56 11.50
N GLU A 53 -4.42 -4.80 12.18
CA GLU A 53 -4.80 -3.71 13.09
C GLU A 53 -4.47 -2.34 12.45
N HIS A 54 -3.57 -2.32 11.47
CA HIS A 54 -3.24 -1.15 10.66
C HIS A 54 -3.79 -1.29 9.24
N TRP A 55 -4.51 -0.26 8.81
CA TRP A 55 -5.23 -0.26 7.54
C TRP A 55 -4.88 0.97 6.70
N LEU A 56 -4.57 0.72 5.43
CA LEU A 56 -4.48 1.74 4.39
C LEU A 56 -5.84 1.88 3.70
N ILE A 57 -6.41 3.08 3.78
CA ILE A 57 -7.66 3.45 3.13
C ILE A 57 -7.35 4.32 1.93
N VAL A 58 -7.66 3.81 0.74
CA VAL A 58 -7.49 4.54 -0.53
C VAL A 58 -8.84 5.11 -0.95
N MET A 59 -8.88 6.38 -1.34
CA MET A 59 -10.10 7.09 -1.71
C MET A 59 -10.04 7.67 -3.12
N ASP A 60 -11.20 7.77 -3.77
CA ASP A 60 -11.37 8.47 -5.04
C ASP A 60 -11.65 9.95 -4.80
N LYS A 61 -10.85 10.83 -5.42
CA LYS A 61 -10.99 12.31 -5.39
C LYS A 61 -11.51 12.86 -4.05
N PRO A 62 -10.80 12.63 -2.92
CA PRO A 62 -11.25 13.12 -1.62
C PRO A 62 -11.36 14.65 -1.63
N GLY A 63 -12.46 15.18 -1.08
CA GLY A 63 -12.73 16.63 -1.11
C GLY A 63 -13.19 17.19 -2.47
N GLY A 64 -13.26 16.37 -3.52
CA GLY A 64 -13.72 16.77 -4.86
C GLY A 64 -12.60 17.14 -5.84
N GLU A 65 -12.99 17.61 -7.03
CA GLU A 65 -12.03 17.98 -8.08
C GLU A 65 -11.25 19.24 -7.69
N GLY A 66 -9.91 19.15 -7.75
CA GLY A 66 -9.02 20.26 -7.40
C GLY A 66 -8.98 20.59 -5.90
N ALA A 67 -9.39 19.65 -5.04
CA ALA A 67 -9.35 19.82 -3.59
C ALA A 67 -7.95 20.17 -3.09
N THR A 68 -7.88 21.06 -2.10
CA THR A 68 -6.63 21.37 -1.40
C THR A 68 -6.24 20.22 -0.47
N LYS A 69 -4.97 20.21 -0.05
CA LYS A 69 -4.46 19.24 0.93
C LYS A 69 -5.28 19.22 2.22
N GLN A 70 -5.65 20.39 2.75
CA GLN A 70 -6.49 20.47 3.95
C GLN A 70 -7.87 19.85 3.71
N GLN A 71 -8.50 20.14 2.58
CA GLN A 71 -9.82 19.57 2.24
C GLN A 71 -9.78 18.05 2.08
N MET A 72 -8.70 17.52 1.50
CA MET A 72 -8.48 16.07 1.42
C MET A 72 -8.36 15.44 2.81
N ILE A 73 -7.57 16.04 3.70
CA ILE A 73 -7.38 15.57 5.08
C ILE A 73 -8.68 15.64 5.87
N GLU A 74 -9.44 16.73 5.75
CA GLU A 74 -10.77 16.86 6.36
C GLU A 74 -11.71 15.74 5.87
N CYS A 75 -11.69 15.44 4.58
CA CYS A 75 -12.46 14.33 4.01
C CYS A 75 -12.04 12.97 4.59
N TYR A 76 -10.75 12.73 4.82
CA TYR A 76 -10.25 11.51 5.48
C TYR A 76 -10.75 11.38 6.91
N VAL A 77 -10.62 12.46 7.70
CA VAL A 77 -11.09 12.53 9.09
C VAL A 77 -12.60 12.27 9.15
N GLN A 78 -13.38 12.95 8.31
CA GLN A 78 -14.84 12.77 8.25
C GLN A 78 -15.24 11.36 7.83
N THR A 79 -14.49 10.76 6.91
CA THR A 79 -14.74 9.38 6.45
C THR A 79 -14.56 8.39 7.60
N LEU A 80 -13.45 8.51 8.33
CA LEU A 80 -13.21 7.64 9.49
C LEU A 80 -14.17 7.95 10.65
N ALA A 81 -14.52 9.20 10.88
CA ALA A 81 -15.47 9.63 11.92
C ALA A 81 -16.85 8.98 11.78
N LYS A 82 -17.31 8.68 10.55
CA LYS A 82 -18.55 7.93 10.32
C LYS A 82 -18.54 6.52 10.93
N ILE A 83 -17.35 5.94 11.10
CA ILE A 83 -17.16 4.59 11.65
C ILE A 83 -16.85 4.64 13.14
N VAL A 84 -15.96 5.56 13.55
CA VAL A 84 -15.49 5.64 14.95
C VAL A 84 -16.33 6.58 15.82
N GLY A 85 -17.28 7.31 15.23
CA GLY A 85 -18.30 8.09 15.94
C GLY A 85 -17.95 9.56 16.16
N SER A 86 -16.69 9.98 16.03
CA SER A 86 -16.29 11.40 16.17
C SER A 86 -15.04 11.76 15.35
N GLU A 87 -14.89 13.04 15.02
CA GLU A 87 -13.69 13.53 14.34
C GLU A 87 -12.46 13.53 15.26
N GLU A 88 -12.66 13.76 16.56
CA GLU A 88 -11.62 13.73 17.56
C GLU A 88 -11.01 12.34 17.71
N GLU A 89 -11.85 11.29 17.69
CA GLU A 89 -11.37 9.91 17.71
C GLU A 89 -10.72 9.54 16.37
N ALA A 90 -11.29 9.98 15.25
CA ALA A 90 -10.70 9.75 13.93
C ALA A 90 -9.28 10.34 13.84
N LYS A 91 -9.08 11.59 14.30
CA LYS A 91 -7.75 12.24 14.30
C LYS A 91 -6.72 11.53 15.16
N LYS A 92 -7.13 10.80 16.21
CA LYS A 92 -6.23 10.00 17.05
C LYS A 92 -5.85 8.68 16.38
N LYS A 93 -6.77 8.09 15.62
CA LYS A 93 -6.57 6.79 14.97
C LYS A 93 -5.84 6.87 13.64
N ILE A 94 -5.89 8.01 12.95
CA ILE A 94 -5.10 8.24 11.74
C ILE A 94 -3.65 8.51 12.13
N TYR A 95 -2.72 7.73 11.60
CA TYR A 95 -1.27 7.89 11.87
C TYR A 95 -0.49 8.49 10.70
N ASN A 96 -1.03 8.42 9.48
CA ASN A 96 -0.44 9.07 8.32
C ASN A 96 -1.50 9.44 7.26
N VAL A 97 -1.14 10.37 6.38
CA VAL A 97 -1.96 10.80 5.24
C VAL A 97 -1.11 10.93 3.98
N SER A 98 -1.70 10.64 2.83
CA SER A 98 -1.10 10.86 1.51
C SER A 98 -2.07 11.66 0.64
N CYS A 99 -1.57 12.78 0.10
CA CYS A 99 -2.35 13.72 -0.72
C CYS A 99 -1.73 13.95 -2.11
N GLU A 100 -0.69 13.20 -2.47
CA GLU A 100 0.07 13.40 -3.72
C GLU A 100 0.35 12.10 -4.47
N ARG A 101 1.05 11.15 -3.85
CA ARG A 101 1.42 9.86 -4.48
C ARG A 101 0.21 8.98 -4.78
N TYR A 102 -0.67 8.93 -3.79
CA TYR A 102 -1.99 8.33 -3.85
C TYR A 102 -2.86 9.12 -2.88
N PHE A 103 -4.17 8.99 -3.01
CA PHE A 103 -5.12 9.65 -2.13
C PHE A 103 -5.61 8.66 -1.08
N GLY A 104 -5.16 8.85 0.16
CA GLY A 104 -5.53 7.92 1.23
C GLY A 104 -4.89 8.23 2.56
N PHE A 105 -5.26 7.46 3.57
CA PHE A 105 -4.78 7.60 4.93
C PHE A 105 -4.59 6.23 5.59
N GLY A 106 -3.63 6.15 6.50
CA GLY A 106 -3.40 5.00 7.36
C GLY A 106 -4.10 5.20 8.70
N CYS A 107 -4.83 4.19 9.18
CA CYS A 107 -5.47 4.23 10.48
C CYS A 107 -5.35 2.92 11.26
N GLU A 108 -5.40 3.04 12.59
CA GLU A 108 -5.43 1.91 13.51
C GLU A 108 -6.89 1.51 13.83
N LEU A 109 -7.30 0.33 13.40
CA LEU A 109 -8.63 -0.25 13.60
C LEU A 109 -8.54 -1.77 13.67
N ASP A 110 -9.40 -2.38 14.48
CA ASP A 110 -9.63 -3.81 14.37
C ASP A 110 -10.27 -4.16 13.00
N GLU A 111 -10.08 -5.40 12.58
CA GLU A 111 -10.53 -5.87 11.26
C GLU A 111 -12.04 -5.70 11.04
N GLU A 112 -12.87 -5.94 12.07
CA GLU A 112 -14.32 -5.83 11.95
C GLU A 112 -14.73 -4.38 11.68
N THR A 113 -14.12 -3.44 12.39
CA THR A 113 -14.36 -2.01 12.19
C THR A 113 -13.83 -1.52 10.84
N ALA A 114 -12.64 -1.97 10.42
CA ALA A 114 -12.09 -1.62 9.11
C ALA A 114 -12.98 -2.11 7.95
N ASN A 115 -13.61 -3.28 8.08
CA ASN A 115 -14.53 -3.81 7.06
C ASN A 115 -15.71 -2.87 6.77
N LYS A 116 -16.15 -2.07 7.74
CA LYS A 116 -17.25 -1.12 7.57
C LYS A 116 -16.90 0.02 6.61
N LEU A 117 -15.60 0.32 6.42
CA LEU A 117 -15.13 1.34 5.48
C LEU A 117 -15.35 0.95 4.01
N GLU A 118 -15.42 -0.35 3.67
CA GLU A 118 -15.65 -0.80 2.29
C GLU A 118 -16.99 -0.29 1.71
N GLY A 119 -17.97 0.01 2.57
CA GLY A 119 -19.28 0.51 2.16
C GLY A 119 -19.40 2.04 2.09
N ILE A 120 -18.35 2.78 2.45
CA ILE A 120 -18.42 4.25 2.52
C ILE A 120 -18.20 4.86 1.13
N PRO A 121 -19.08 5.76 0.66
CA PRO A 121 -18.91 6.43 -0.62
C PRO A 121 -17.55 7.13 -0.72
N GLY A 122 -16.86 6.91 -1.83
CA GLY A 122 -15.53 7.46 -2.10
C GLY A 122 -14.37 6.59 -1.62
N VAL A 123 -14.60 5.55 -0.80
CA VAL A 123 -13.57 4.55 -0.47
C VAL A 123 -13.40 3.58 -1.64
N LEU A 124 -12.18 3.46 -2.15
CA LEU A 124 -11.81 2.52 -3.22
C LEU A 124 -11.31 1.21 -2.66
N PHE A 125 -10.36 1.26 -1.73
CA PHE A 125 -9.72 0.07 -1.17
C PHE A 125 -9.51 0.21 0.33
N VAL A 126 -9.72 -0.91 1.03
CA VAL A 126 -9.38 -1.10 2.45
C VAL A 126 -8.37 -2.24 2.51
N LEU A 127 -7.10 -1.90 2.73
CA LEU A 127 -5.98 -2.83 2.62
C LEU A 127 -5.24 -2.91 3.96
N PRO A 128 -4.70 -4.08 4.35
CA PRO A 128 -3.79 -4.12 5.48
C PRO A 128 -2.53 -3.31 5.14
N ASP A 129 -2.09 -2.46 6.05
CA ASP A 129 -0.89 -1.65 5.88
C ASP A 129 0.38 -2.44 6.25
N SER A 130 1.57 -1.94 5.90
CA SER A 130 2.86 -2.54 6.23
C SER A 130 3.96 -1.49 6.30
N TYR A 131 5.02 -1.76 7.06
CA TYR A 131 6.10 -0.81 7.25
C TYR A 131 6.91 -0.58 5.98
N VAL A 132 6.99 0.67 5.53
CA VAL A 132 7.94 1.14 4.53
C VAL A 132 9.36 1.09 5.06
N ASP A 133 9.56 1.51 6.32
CA ASP A 133 10.83 1.40 7.03
C ASP A 133 10.64 0.56 8.29
N VAL A 134 11.04 -0.71 8.19
CA VAL A 134 10.91 -1.69 9.28
C VAL A 134 11.70 -1.29 10.51
N GLU A 135 12.87 -0.66 10.34
CA GLU A 135 13.75 -0.26 11.45
C GLU A 135 13.06 0.78 12.34
N ASN A 136 12.34 1.71 11.72
CA ASN A 136 11.63 2.79 12.41
C ASN A 136 10.12 2.52 12.59
N LYS A 137 9.63 1.33 12.20
CA LYS A 137 8.20 0.97 12.17
C LYS A 137 7.36 2.05 11.49
N ASP A 138 7.83 2.54 10.34
CA ASP A 138 7.25 3.66 9.65
C ASP A 138 6.43 3.16 8.44
N TYR A 139 5.14 3.47 8.41
CA TYR A 139 4.23 3.13 7.32
C TYR A 139 4.38 4.05 6.09
N GLY A 140 5.30 5.02 6.12
CA GLY A 140 5.50 5.97 5.03
C GLY A 140 4.43 7.07 5.01
N ALA A 141 4.11 7.58 3.82
CA ALA A 141 3.28 8.77 3.62
C ALA A 141 3.73 9.96 4.50
N GLU A 142 2.87 10.95 4.78
CA GLU A 142 3.18 12.03 5.73
C GLU A 142 2.64 11.68 7.11
N LEU A 143 3.45 11.83 8.16
CA LEU A 143 2.98 11.53 9.52
C LEU A 143 1.85 12.48 9.90
N PHE A 144 0.82 11.92 10.53
CA PHE A 144 -0.33 12.65 11.02
C PHE A 144 -0.55 12.28 12.48
N VAL A 145 -0.49 13.27 13.37
CA VAL A 145 -0.60 13.06 14.81
C VAL A 145 -1.62 14.03 15.36
N ASN A 146 -2.73 13.50 15.87
CA ASN A 146 -3.79 14.29 16.53
C ASN A 146 -4.34 15.47 15.70
N GLY A 147 -4.40 15.34 14.37
CA GLY A 147 -4.89 16.41 13.50
C GLY A 147 -3.79 17.21 12.79
N GLU A 148 -2.52 16.98 13.11
CA GLU A 148 -1.40 17.78 12.59
C GLU A 148 -0.43 16.94 11.78
N ILE A 149 0.09 17.53 10.69
CA ILE A 149 1.15 16.91 9.90
C ILE A 149 2.48 17.12 10.63
N VAL A 150 3.18 16.03 10.90
CA VAL A 150 4.48 16.04 11.58
C VAL A 150 5.60 15.75 10.58
N GLN A 151 6.60 16.62 10.56
CA GLN A 151 7.78 16.41 9.72
C GLN A 151 8.71 15.37 10.36
N ARG A 152 9.17 14.42 9.54
CA ARG A 152 10.21 13.47 9.95
C ARG A 152 11.57 14.17 10.03
N THR A 153 12.51 13.57 10.76
CA THR A 153 13.91 13.95 10.61
C THR A 153 14.38 13.69 9.17
N PRO A 154 15.33 14.48 8.62
CA PRO A 154 15.81 14.29 7.26
C PRO A 154 16.30 12.86 6.98
N GLU A 155 16.92 12.20 7.97
CA GLU A 155 17.39 10.82 7.87
C GLU A 155 16.24 9.84 7.67
N ARG A 156 15.14 10.00 8.41
CA ARG A 156 13.96 9.16 8.28
C ARG A 156 13.18 9.47 7.01
N GLN A 157 13.08 10.75 6.64
CA GLN A 157 12.40 11.18 5.42
C GLN A 157 13.01 10.52 4.17
N ARG A 158 14.35 10.46 4.06
CA ARG A 158 15.05 9.80 2.95
C ARG A 158 14.76 8.29 2.82
N ARG A 159 14.30 7.63 3.88
CA ARG A 159 14.02 6.18 3.89
C ARG A 159 12.60 5.84 3.41
N VAL A 160 11.67 6.79 3.52
CA VAL A 160 10.26 6.62 3.12
C VAL A 160 9.94 7.25 1.76
N GLU A 161 10.87 8.04 1.22
CA GLU A 161 10.79 8.57 -0.13
C GLU A 161 10.98 7.46 -1.17
N PRO A 162 10.19 7.45 -2.25
CA PRO A 162 10.40 6.48 -3.33
C PRO A 162 11.77 6.71 -3.94
N VAL A 163 12.62 5.68 -3.95
CA VAL A 163 13.88 5.72 -4.68
C VAL A 163 13.53 5.72 -6.18
N PRO A 164 13.97 6.72 -6.96
CA PRO A 164 13.77 6.66 -8.40
C PRO A 164 14.47 5.41 -8.95
N GLN A 165 13.69 4.46 -9.47
CA GLN A 165 14.25 3.31 -10.19
C GLN A 165 15.06 3.86 -11.36
N ARG A 166 16.38 3.75 -11.30
CA ARG A 166 17.23 3.99 -12.46
C ARG A 166 16.79 3.03 -13.55
N ALA A 167 16.47 3.55 -14.73
CA ALA A 167 15.97 2.79 -15.88
C ALA A 167 16.88 1.62 -16.35
N GLN A 168 18.06 1.44 -15.77
CA GLN A 168 19.02 0.39 -16.10
C GLN A 168 18.73 -0.96 -15.43
N ASP A 169 17.95 -1.01 -14.34
CA ASP A 169 17.66 -2.26 -13.61
C ASP A 169 16.37 -2.96 -14.06
N ARG A 170 15.66 -2.43 -15.07
CA ARG A 170 14.57 -3.18 -15.68
C ARG A 170 15.18 -4.39 -16.38
N PRO A 171 14.86 -5.64 -16.00
CA PRO A 171 15.35 -6.80 -16.72
C PRO A 171 14.89 -6.66 -18.16
N ARG A 172 15.85 -6.41 -19.06
CA ARG A 172 15.59 -6.33 -20.49
C ARG A 172 15.23 -7.74 -20.92
N TYR A 173 13.94 -8.07 -20.88
CA TYR A 173 13.41 -9.36 -21.32
C TYR A 173 13.76 -9.49 -22.81
N ASN A 174 14.90 -10.12 -23.08
CA ASN A 174 15.43 -10.31 -24.41
C ASN A 174 14.66 -11.51 -24.99
N ASP A 175 13.47 -11.24 -25.52
CA ASP A 175 12.57 -12.22 -26.16
C ASP A 175 13.12 -12.70 -27.52
N ARG A 176 14.41 -13.05 -27.57
CA ARG A 176 15.12 -13.44 -28.79
C ARG A 176 15.12 -14.95 -29.02
N THR A 177 14.60 -15.74 -28.08
CA THR A 177 14.63 -17.21 -28.17
C THR A 177 13.31 -17.83 -28.65
N ARG A 178 12.21 -17.06 -28.74
CA ARG A 178 10.92 -17.60 -29.21
C ARG A 178 10.83 -17.81 -30.73
N TYR A 179 11.57 -17.02 -31.51
CA TYR A 179 11.54 -17.12 -32.98
C TYR A 179 12.49 -18.17 -33.57
N VAL A 180 13.48 -18.66 -32.81
CA VAL A 180 14.46 -19.62 -33.32
C VAL A 180 13.88 -21.04 -33.34
N ARG A 181 13.11 -21.44 -32.32
CA ARG A 181 12.50 -22.78 -32.24
C ARG A 181 11.40 -23.06 -33.26
N ARG A 182 10.81 -22.03 -33.90
CA ARG A 182 9.78 -22.24 -34.93
C ARG A 182 10.36 -22.69 -36.27
N ARG A 183 11.64 -22.39 -36.55
CA ARG A 183 12.29 -22.80 -37.81
C ARG A 183 12.83 -24.23 -37.78
N GLU A 184 13.03 -24.83 -36.61
CA GLU A 184 13.57 -26.19 -36.49
C GLU A 184 12.47 -27.28 -36.58
N ASN A 185 11.19 -26.94 -36.40
CA ASN A 185 10.07 -27.89 -36.52
C ASN A 185 9.40 -27.93 -37.91
N GLN A 186 10.05 -27.40 -38.96
CA GLN A 186 9.58 -27.48 -40.36
C GLN A 186 10.63 -28.09 -41.31
N ARG A 187 11.38 -29.09 -40.85
CA ARG A 187 12.15 -29.97 -41.74
C ARG A 187 11.75 -31.41 -41.50
#